data_AF-A0A1I1GBE0-F1
#
_entry.id   AF-A0A1I1GBE0-F1
#
_cell.length_a   1.000
_cell.length_b   1.000
_cell.length_c   1.000
_cell.angle_alpha   90.00
_cell.angle_beta   90.00
_cell.angle_gamma   90.00
#
_symmetry.space_group_name_H-M   'P 1'
#
loop_
_entity.id
_entity.type
_entity.pdbx_description
1 polymer ?
#
loop_
_entity_poly.entity_id
_entity_poly.type
_entity_poly.pdbx_seq_one_letter_code
_entity_poly.pdbx_strand_id
1 'polypeptide(L)'
;MSSDLSSDVTLDPRFTFDFVAFDGDDELDPGSRWSTWLAVEPLCRGPEPRPDWVVTSQAAIDTELGILKTGKEADAFLLERAVPGSDRLGDSCVMVAKRYRGEEHRTFHRSASYTEGRRTRNSRDARAMANKTDYGRSVAAGQWARAEWEALVRCHELGLPVPYPVQVDGTEILMEWIEVDGETAPRLAQTRPEATLLADYFEQLRAVLLTLTEQGLVHGDLSPYNILAVGDRLVVIDLPQMVDLVANPAGAEFLLRDCTNMCRWFAARGLDPRLTDEQALFGELMAVAF
;
A
#
# COMPACT_ATOMS: atom_id res chain seq x y z
N MET A 1 4.57 -28.38 -70.19
CA MET A 1 3.55 -27.60 -69.47
C MET A 1 3.76 -27.86 -67.99
N SER A 2 4.52 -26.98 -67.31
CA SER A 2 4.63 -26.98 -65.86
C SER A 2 4.57 -25.51 -65.49
N SER A 3 3.41 -25.06 -64.99
CA SER A 3 3.23 -23.68 -64.58
C SER A 3 3.95 -23.44 -63.27
N ASP A 4 4.80 -22.42 -63.26
CA ASP A 4 5.28 -21.75 -62.07
C ASP A 4 4.12 -21.41 -61.12
N LEU A 5 4.24 -21.85 -59.87
CA LEU A 5 3.56 -21.25 -58.72
C LEU A 5 4.64 -20.86 -57.70
N SER A 6 5.54 -19.98 -58.11
CA SER A 6 6.28 -19.13 -57.19
C SER A 6 5.33 -17.98 -56.82
N SER A 7 4.52 -18.18 -55.79
CA SER A 7 3.76 -17.09 -55.17
C SER A 7 4.76 -16.24 -54.39
N ASP A 8 5.22 -15.16 -55.01
CA ASP A 8 5.98 -14.12 -54.35
C ASP A 8 5.02 -13.36 -53.43
N VAL A 9 4.82 -13.88 -52.21
CA VAL A 9 3.97 -13.28 -51.19
C VAL A 9 4.70 -12.04 -50.67
N THR A 10 4.47 -10.90 -51.32
CA THR A 10 4.90 -9.61 -50.81
C THR A 10 4.04 -9.30 -49.59
N LEU A 11 4.61 -9.49 -48.40
CA LEU A 11 3.96 -9.14 -47.14
C LEU A 11 3.69 -7.62 -47.13
N ASP A 12 2.42 -7.24 -46.97
CA ASP A 12 2.02 -5.83 -46.91
C ASP A 12 2.64 -5.19 -45.67
N PRO A 13 3.43 -4.10 -45.81
CA PRO A 13 4.10 -3.43 -44.70
C PRO A 13 3.16 -2.99 -43.56
N ARG A 14 1.87 -2.81 -43.84
CA ARG A 14 0.84 -2.46 -42.84
C ARG A 14 0.45 -3.61 -41.92
N PHE A 15 0.79 -4.84 -42.30
CA PHE A 15 0.53 -6.07 -41.54
C PHE A 15 1.82 -6.77 -41.10
N THR A 16 2.99 -6.17 -41.38
CA THR A 16 4.26 -6.56 -40.80
C THR A 16 4.60 -5.63 -39.64
N PHE A 17 4.86 -6.20 -38.49
CA PHE A 17 5.42 -5.50 -37.34
C PHE A 17 6.71 -6.22 -36.94
N ASP A 18 7.71 -5.45 -36.54
CA ASP A 18 8.94 -6.02 -35.98
C ASP A 18 8.60 -6.57 -34.59
N PHE A 19 8.45 -7.89 -34.51
CA PHE A 19 8.30 -8.58 -33.24
C PHE A 19 9.68 -8.84 -32.66
N VAL A 20 10.04 -8.08 -31.63
CA VAL A 20 11.20 -8.38 -30.80
C VAL A 20 10.69 -9.24 -29.64
N ALA A 21 11.06 -10.52 -29.64
CA ALA A 21 10.86 -11.37 -28.49
C ALA A 21 11.88 -10.92 -27.42
N PHE A 22 11.38 -10.39 -26.31
CA PHE A 22 12.19 -10.26 -25.12
C PHE A 22 12.16 -11.62 -24.42
N ASP A 23 13.15 -12.46 -24.75
CA ASP A 23 13.32 -13.74 -24.11
C ASP A 23 13.91 -13.46 -22.72
N GLY A 24 13.44 -14.16 -21.68
CA GLY A 24 13.86 -13.92 -20.28
C GLY A 24 15.35 -14.11 -19.98
N ASP A 25 16.17 -14.33 -21.01
CA ASP A 25 17.63 -14.45 -21.01
C ASP A 25 18.34 -13.14 -21.44
N ASP A 26 17.62 -12.08 -21.84
CA ASP A 26 18.22 -10.75 -21.99
C ASP A 26 18.79 -10.30 -20.63
N GLU A 27 20.11 -10.03 -20.57
CA GLU A 27 20.76 -9.52 -19.36
C GLU A 27 20.16 -8.17 -18.99
N LEU A 28 19.18 -8.18 -18.09
CA LEU A 28 18.62 -6.99 -17.48
C LEU A 28 19.69 -6.26 -16.65
N ASP A 29 19.58 -4.94 -16.57
CA ASP A 29 20.44 -4.14 -15.70
C ASP A 29 20.36 -4.64 -14.24
N PRO A 30 21.47 -4.61 -13.48
CA PRO A 30 21.46 -5.00 -12.07
C PRO A 30 20.38 -4.25 -11.28
N GLY A 31 19.54 -4.99 -10.55
CA GLY A 31 18.41 -4.40 -9.82
C GLY A 31 17.12 -4.28 -10.64
N SER A 32 17.09 -4.84 -11.85
CA SER A 32 15.88 -4.93 -12.67
C SER A 32 15.34 -6.35 -12.74
N ARG A 33 14.01 -6.48 -12.92
CA ARG A 33 13.31 -7.74 -13.19
C ARG A 33 12.13 -7.49 -14.12
N TRP A 34 11.70 -8.52 -14.84
CA TRP A 34 10.39 -8.47 -15.51
C TRP A 34 9.27 -8.20 -14.52
N SER A 35 8.32 -7.35 -14.89
CA SER A 35 7.14 -7.06 -14.07
C SER A 35 6.38 -8.34 -13.74
N THR A 36 6.09 -8.54 -12.46
CA THR A 36 5.30 -9.71 -12.00
C THR A 36 3.79 -9.51 -12.11
N TRP A 37 3.34 -8.39 -12.69
CA TRP A 37 1.91 -8.02 -12.76
C TRP A 37 1.03 -9.14 -13.31
N LEU A 38 1.40 -9.74 -14.44
CA LEU A 38 0.63 -10.83 -15.05
C LEU A 38 0.94 -12.21 -14.43
N ALA A 39 2.01 -12.33 -13.65
CA ALA A 39 2.41 -13.57 -12.99
C ALA A 39 1.62 -13.81 -11.70
N VAL A 40 1.22 -12.74 -10.99
CA VAL A 40 0.37 -12.86 -9.79
C VAL A 40 -1.09 -13.19 -10.15
N GLU A 41 -1.78 -13.85 -9.22
CA GLU A 41 -3.22 -14.13 -9.34
C GLU A 41 -4.03 -12.83 -9.48
N PRO A 42 -5.18 -12.83 -10.18
CA PRO A 42 -5.99 -11.63 -10.36
C PRO A 42 -6.40 -10.92 -9.05
N LEU A 43 -6.63 -11.66 -7.96
CA LEU A 43 -6.98 -11.11 -6.63
C LEU A 43 -5.79 -10.47 -5.89
N CYS A 44 -4.59 -10.62 -6.44
CA CYS A 44 -3.37 -9.98 -5.97
C CYS A 44 -3.03 -8.72 -6.77
N ARG A 45 -3.93 -8.29 -7.68
CA ARG A 45 -3.83 -7.04 -8.45
C ARG A 45 -4.83 -6.04 -7.89
N GLY A 46 -4.49 -4.76 -8.03
CA GLY A 46 -5.27 -3.65 -7.51
C GLY A 46 -6.72 -3.65 -8.02
N PRO A 47 -7.66 -3.12 -7.22
CA PRO A 47 -9.08 -3.08 -7.55
C PRO A 47 -9.36 -2.22 -8.78
N GLU A 48 -10.49 -2.47 -9.44
CA GLU A 48 -10.95 -1.69 -10.59
C GLU A 48 -11.93 -0.58 -10.18
N PRO A 49 -11.99 0.56 -10.89
CA PRO A 49 -11.14 0.92 -12.03
C PRO A 49 -9.71 1.24 -11.59
N ARG A 50 -8.72 0.80 -12.39
CA ARG A 50 -7.32 1.09 -12.10
C ARG A 50 -6.99 2.52 -12.51
N PRO A 51 -6.14 3.23 -11.76
CA PRO A 51 -5.60 4.50 -12.21
C PRO A 51 -4.85 4.35 -13.53
N ASP A 52 -4.97 5.35 -14.42
CA ASP A 52 -4.36 5.33 -15.76
C ASP A 52 -2.82 5.27 -15.73
N TRP A 53 -2.21 5.63 -14.60
CA TRP A 53 -0.76 5.55 -14.40
C TRP A 53 -0.26 4.12 -14.12
N VAL A 54 -1.14 3.17 -13.80
CA VAL A 54 -0.72 1.80 -13.47
C VAL A 54 -0.31 1.06 -14.74
N VAL A 55 0.99 0.80 -14.88
CA VAL A 55 1.54 0.02 -16.00
C VAL A 55 1.22 -1.47 -15.80
N THR A 56 0.43 -2.03 -16.72
CA THR A 56 0.01 -3.45 -16.71
C THR A 56 0.63 -4.29 -17.83
N SER A 57 1.51 -3.70 -18.64
CA SER A 57 2.13 -4.36 -19.79
C SER A 57 2.99 -5.55 -19.37
N GLN A 58 2.92 -6.65 -20.13
CA GLN A 58 3.80 -7.81 -19.93
C GLN A 58 5.26 -7.50 -20.27
N ALA A 59 5.48 -6.53 -21.15
CA ALA A 59 6.82 -6.08 -21.55
C ALA A 59 7.42 -5.06 -20.57
N ALA A 60 6.77 -4.78 -19.44
CA ALA A 60 7.28 -3.85 -18.46
C ALA A 60 8.39 -4.47 -17.60
N ILE A 61 9.39 -3.66 -17.28
CA ILE A 61 10.49 -3.98 -16.37
C ILE A 61 10.29 -3.20 -15.08
N ASP A 62 10.43 -3.89 -13.95
CA ASP A 62 10.53 -3.31 -12.62
C ASP A 62 12.02 -3.03 -12.31
N THR A 63 12.41 -1.78 -12.08
CA THR A 63 13.78 -1.34 -11.78
C THR A 63 13.84 -0.65 -10.42
N GLU A 64 14.76 -1.10 -9.55
CA GLU A 64 15.00 -0.49 -8.24
C GLU A 64 15.62 0.91 -8.38
N LEU A 65 14.95 1.93 -7.84
CA LEU A 65 15.47 3.30 -7.78
C LEU A 65 16.20 3.58 -6.46
N GLY A 66 15.96 2.77 -5.42
CA GLY A 66 16.68 2.83 -4.16
C GLY A 66 15.79 2.73 -2.93
N ILE A 67 16.42 2.81 -1.76
CA ILE A 67 15.73 2.69 -0.47
C ILE A 67 15.02 4.00 -0.15
N LEU A 68 13.70 3.93 0.05
CA LEU A 68 12.89 5.03 0.57
C LEU A 68 12.97 5.10 2.10
N LYS A 69 12.82 3.95 2.76
CA LYS A 69 12.82 3.86 4.23
C LYS A 69 13.17 2.45 4.69
N THR A 70 14.07 2.32 5.66
CA THR A 70 14.25 1.06 6.38
C THR A 70 13.37 1.01 7.63
N GLY A 71 12.85 -0.18 7.93
CA GLY A 71 11.99 -0.40 9.08
C GLY A 71 12.34 -1.69 9.81
N LYS A 72 11.80 -1.82 11.02
CA LYS A 72 11.98 -3.03 11.84
C LYS A 72 11.31 -4.25 11.23
N GLU A 73 10.12 -4.05 10.65
CA GLU A 73 9.26 -5.13 10.14
C GLU A 73 9.25 -5.21 8.61
N ALA A 74 9.47 -4.08 7.93
CA ALA A 74 9.54 -4.01 6.48
C ALA A 74 10.46 -2.87 6.05
N ASP A 75 11.03 -2.99 4.86
CA ASP A 75 11.70 -1.90 4.16
C ASP A 75 10.80 -1.42 3.02
N ALA A 76 10.89 -0.13 2.70
CA ALA A 76 10.25 0.49 1.56
C ALA A 76 11.31 0.96 0.56
N PHE A 77 11.12 0.63 -0.71
CA PHE A 77 11.96 1.02 -1.83
C PHE A 77 11.14 1.81 -2.84
N LEU A 78 11.79 2.69 -3.61
CA LEU A 78 11.23 3.23 -4.84
C LEU A 78 11.55 2.27 -5.98
N LEU A 79 10.54 1.99 -6.79
CA LEU A 79 10.62 1.08 -7.92
C LEU A 79 9.94 1.74 -9.12
N GLU A 80 10.65 1.80 -10.24
CA GLU A 80 10.07 2.19 -11.52
C GLU A 80 9.55 0.95 -12.22
N ARG A 81 8.34 1.00 -12.78
CA ARG A 81 7.84 0.04 -13.75
C ARG A 81 7.70 0.72 -15.09
N ALA A 82 8.48 0.32 -16.09
CA ALA A 82 8.48 0.95 -17.41
C ALA A 82 8.52 -0.07 -18.56
N VAL A 83 7.83 0.24 -19.67
CA VAL A 83 7.98 -0.48 -20.94
C VAL A 83 9.25 0.03 -21.64
N PRO A 84 10.26 -0.82 -21.91
CA PRO A 84 11.51 -0.39 -22.51
C PRO A 84 11.32 0.33 -23.85
N GLY A 85 11.97 1.47 -24.01
CA GLY A 85 11.96 2.26 -25.24
C GLY A 85 10.63 2.95 -25.55
N SER A 86 9.68 3.00 -24.61
CA SER A 86 8.43 3.75 -24.76
C SER A 86 8.43 5.02 -23.92
N ASP A 87 8.11 6.15 -24.57
CA ASP A 87 7.86 7.45 -23.91
C ASP A 87 6.35 7.76 -23.82
N ARG A 88 5.49 6.77 -24.07
CA ARG A 88 4.04 6.99 -24.04
C ARG A 88 3.59 7.22 -22.59
N LEU A 89 2.69 8.18 -22.41
CA LEU A 89 2.02 8.37 -21.14
C LEU A 89 1.30 7.07 -20.73
N GLY A 90 1.54 6.60 -19.51
CA GLY A 90 1.00 5.33 -19.00
C GLY A 90 1.87 4.10 -19.25
N ASP A 91 3.05 4.26 -19.89
CA ASP A 91 4.03 3.18 -20.08
C ASP A 91 5.18 3.22 -19.06
N SER A 92 5.24 4.21 -18.17
CA SER A 92 6.12 4.23 -16.99
C SER A 92 5.38 4.74 -15.75
N CYS A 93 5.67 4.17 -14.59
CA CYS A 93 5.28 4.69 -13.29
C CYS A 93 6.31 4.40 -12.20
N VAL A 94 6.36 5.26 -11.17
CA VAL A 94 7.15 5.04 -9.95
C VAL A 94 6.21 4.67 -8.81
N MET A 95 6.61 3.67 -8.03
CA MET A 95 5.81 3.08 -6.97
C MET A 95 6.66 2.83 -5.72
N VAL A 96 5.99 2.57 -4.60
CA VAL A 96 6.64 2.06 -3.39
C VAL A 96 6.56 0.54 -3.36
N ALA A 97 7.71 -0.13 -3.25
CA ALA A 97 7.80 -1.54 -2.93
C ALA A 97 8.05 -1.74 -1.43
N LYS A 98 7.03 -2.17 -0.70
CA LYS A 98 7.13 -2.51 0.74
C LYS A 98 7.39 -4.00 0.90
N ARG A 99 8.58 -4.36 1.40
CA ARG A 99 9.05 -5.73 1.56
C ARG A 99 9.17 -6.11 3.03
N TYR A 100 8.43 -7.15 3.43
CA TYR A 100 8.42 -7.62 4.81
C TYR A 100 9.61 -8.51 5.15
N ARG A 101 10.19 -8.30 6.33
CA ARG A 101 11.28 -9.10 6.88
C ARG A 101 10.72 -10.33 7.60
N GLY A 102 11.49 -11.43 7.60
CA GLY A 102 11.23 -12.59 8.45
C GLY A 102 11.42 -12.30 9.96
N GLU A 103 10.87 -13.15 10.83
CA GLU A 103 10.68 -12.94 12.28
C GLU A 103 11.91 -12.59 13.16
N GLU A 104 13.14 -12.52 12.64
CA GLU A 104 14.34 -12.44 13.47
C GLU A 104 14.52 -11.11 14.24
N HIS A 105 13.77 -10.04 13.90
CA HIS A 105 13.99 -8.69 14.44
C HIS A 105 12.81 -8.10 15.24
N ARG A 106 11.95 -8.92 15.85
CA ARG A 106 10.91 -8.42 16.77
C ARG A 106 11.39 -8.38 18.22
N THR A 107 12.02 -7.29 18.62
CA THR A 107 11.92 -6.81 20.01
C THR A 107 10.83 -5.76 20.05
N PHE A 108 9.57 -6.14 20.28
CA PHE A 108 8.60 -5.34 21.05
C PHE A 108 7.37 -6.19 21.39
N HIS A 109 7.20 -6.42 22.70
CA HIS A 109 6.03 -6.99 23.35
C HIS A 109 4.79 -6.11 23.11
N ARG A 110 3.98 -6.40 22.08
CA ARG A 110 2.56 -5.99 21.99
C ARG A 110 1.67 -6.97 21.22
N SER A 111 2.18 -8.11 20.77
CA SER A 111 1.54 -8.98 19.75
C SER A 111 0.31 -9.80 20.20
N ALA A 112 0.06 -9.96 21.51
CA ALA A 112 -1.07 -10.77 21.97
C ALA A 112 -2.42 -10.14 21.56
N SER A 113 -2.61 -8.86 21.81
CA SER A 113 -3.89 -8.16 21.59
C SER A 113 -4.26 -7.93 20.12
N TYR A 114 -3.28 -7.93 19.20
CA TYR A 114 -3.51 -7.71 17.76
C TYR A 114 -3.77 -9.02 16.99
N THR A 115 -3.37 -10.16 17.56
CA THR A 115 -3.41 -11.46 16.85
C THR A 115 -4.48 -12.42 17.41
N GLU A 116 -5.07 -12.13 18.56
CA GLU A 116 -6.00 -13.03 19.27
C GLU A 116 -7.27 -13.43 18.48
N GLY A 117 -7.55 -12.82 17.33
CA GLY A 117 -8.62 -13.23 16.40
C GLY A 117 -8.19 -14.06 15.18
N ARG A 118 -6.88 -14.16 14.85
CA ARG A 118 -6.42 -14.70 13.56
C ARG A 118 -6.05 -16.19 13.66
N ARG A 119 -7.00 -17.09 13.39
CA ARG A 119 -6.74 -18.53 13.27
C ARG A 119 -6.19 -18.88 11.88
N THR A 120 -4.97 -19.42 11.81
CA THR A 120 -4.43 -19.98 10.56
C THR A 120 -5.11 -21.29 10.18
N ARG A 121 -5.52 -21.39 8.91
CA ARG A 121 -6.37 -22.49 8.39
C ARG A 121 -5.60 -23.78 8.05
N ASN A 122 -4.26 -23.77 8.07
CA ASN A 122 -3.44 -24.88 7.62
C ASN A 122 -2.45 -25.38 8.70
N SER A 123 -2.60 -26.65 9.10
CA SER A 123 -1.83 -27.25 10.20
C SER A 123 -0.34 -27.47 9.91
N ARG A 124 0.04 -27.54 8.62
CA ARG A 124 1.45 -27.65 8.19
C ARG A 124 2.19 -26.32 8.33
N ASP A 125 1.58 -25.24 7.89
CA ASP A 125 2.15 -23.89 7.97
C ASP A 125 2.24 -23.43 9.42
N ALA A 126 1.23 -23.75 10.24
CA ALA A 126 1.27 -23.51 11.68
C ALA A 126 2.47 -24.19 12.37
N ARG A 127 2.80 -25.44 11.99
CA ARG A 127 3.98 -26.16 12.53
C ARG A 127 5.29 -25.58 12.00
N ALA A 128 5.35 -25.16 10.74
CA ALA A 128 6.55 -24.55 10.17
C ALA A 128 6.88 -23.20 10.83
N MET A 129 5.86 -22.36 11.07
CA MET A 129 6.00 -21.12 11.83
C MET A 129 6.41 -21.40 13.28
N ALA A 130 5.79 -22.37 13.95
CA ALA A 130 6.16 -22.76 15.32
C ALA A 130 7.63 -23.22 15.44
N ASN A 131 8.16 -23.86 14.39
CA ASN A 131 9.54 -24.34 14.33
C ASN A 131 10.55 -23.30 13.79
N LYS A 132 10.10 -22.08 13.46
CA LYS A 132 10.93 -20.94 13.00
C LYS A 132 11.92 -21.27 11.87
N THR A 133 11.56 -22.18 10.97
CA THR A 133 12.39 -22.51 9.79
C THR A 133 12.43 -21.35 8.80
N ASP A 134 13.40 -21.31 7.86
CA ASP A 134 13.42 -20.31 6.77
C ASP A 134 12.08 -20.25 6.01
N TYR A 135 11.51 -21.42 5.71
CA TYR A 135 10.18 -21.54 5.13
C TYR A 135 9.08 -20.96 6.05
N GLY A 136 9.11 -21.28 7.34
CA GLY A 136 8.19 -20.71 8.33
C GLY A 136 8.27 -19.18 8.43
N ARG A 137 9.48 -18.61 8.33
CA ARG A 137 9.72 -17.16 8.31
C ARG A 137 9.12 -16.51 7.07
N SER A 138 9.32 -17.11 5.90
CA SER A 138 8.74 -16.64 4.63
C SER A 138 7.21 -16.68 4.67
N VAL A 139 6.63 -17.75 5.22
CA VAL A 139 5.18 -17.88 5.38
C VAL A 139 4.62 -16.82 6.33
N ALA A 140 5.29 -16.56 7.45
CA ALA A 140 4.88 -15.52 8.39
C ALA A 140 4.93 -14.12 7.73
N ALA A 141 6.04 -13.77 7.07
CA ALA A 141 6.17 -12.50 6.35
C ALA A 141 5.09 -12.34 5.26
N GLY A 142 4.74 -13.41 4.55
CA GLY A 142 3.66 -13.39 3.56
C GLY A 142 2.28 -13.13 4.16
N GLN A 143 2.02 -13.60 5.39
CA GLN A 143 0.78 -13.28 6.11
C GLN A 143 0.69 -11.79 6.47
N TRP A 144 1.80 -11.14 6.80
CA TRP A 144 1.82 -9.69 7.05
C TRP A 144 1.57 -8.90 5.78
N ALA A 145 2.25 -9.24 4.68
CA ALA A 145 2.02 -8.62 3.38
C ALA A 145 0.56 -8.79 2.94
N ARG A 146 -0.01 -9.99 3.10
CA ARG A 146 -1.40 -10.26 2.75
C ARG A 146 -2.39 -9.46 3.62
N ALA A 147 -2.15 -9.35 4.92
CA ALA A 147 -3.01 -8.59 5.82
C ALA A 147 -2.99 -7.08 5.49
N GLU A 148 -1.82 -6.51 5.22
CA GLU A 148 -1.73 -5.11 4.80
C GLU A 148 -2.37 -4.89 3.44
N TRP A 149 -2.18 -5.82 2.49
CA TRP A 149 -2.85 -5.79 1.20
C TRP A 149 -4.38 -5.73 1.35
N GLU A 150 -4.95 -6.62 2.17
CA GLU A 150 -6.40 -6.67 2.41
C GLU A 150 -6.92 -5.39 3.07
N ALA A 151 -6.18 -4.83 4.02
CA ALA A 151 -6.52 -3.56 4.65
C ALA A 151 -6.47 -2.40 3.65
N LEU A 152 -5.40 -2.32 2.84
CA LEU A 152 -5.20 -1.25 1.87
C LEU A 152 -6.25 -1.29 0.75
N VAL A 153 -6.55 -2.48 0.21
CA VAL A 153 -7.65 -2.67 -0.75
C VAL A 153 -8.98 -2.24 -0.16
N ARG A 154 -9.32 -2.71 1.05
CA ARG A 154 -10.57 -2.36 1.70
C ARG A 154 -10.69 -0.85 1.92
N CYS A 155 -9.64 -0.21 2.43
CA CYS A 155 -9.65 1.24 2.64
C CYS A 155 -9.78 2.01 1.32
N HIS A 156 -9.10 1.57 0.26
CA HIS A 156 -9.22 2.19 -1.06
C HIS A 156 -10.64 2.05 -1.63
N GLU A 157 -11.25 0.87 -1.54
CA GLU A 157 -12.62 0.61 -2.00
C GLU A 157 -13.68 1.41 -1.21
N LEU A 158 -13.39 1.77 0.04
CA LEU A 158 -14.20 2.70 0.84
C LEU A 158 -14.04 4.17 0.42
N GLY A 159 -13.18 4.47 -0.55
CA GLY A 159 -12.87 5.83 -0.99
C GLY A 159 -11.99 6.60 0.00
N LEU A 160 -11.35 5.93 0.96
CA LEU A 160 -10.42 6.59 1.87
C LEU A 160 -9.17 7.05 1.12
N PRO A 161 -8.57 8.18 1.53
CA PRO A 161 -7.35 8.67 0.92
C PRO A 161 -6.16 7.84 1.42
N VAL A 162 -5.94 6.70 0.78
CA VAL A 162 -4.81 5.79 1.02
C VAL A 162 -4.08 5.54 -0.30
N PRO A 163 -2.80 5.13 -0.29
CA PRO A 163 -2.10 4.76 -1.51
C PRO A 163 -2.86 3.69 -2.29
N TYR A 164 -3.01 3.85 -3.60
CA TYR A 164 -3.59 2.79 -4.42
C TYR A 164 -2.77 1.49 -4.30
N PRO A 165 -3.39 0.35 -3.93
CA PRO A 165 -2.70 -0.93 -3.87
C PRO A 165 -2.52 -1.47 -5.29
N VAL A 166 -1.28 -1.48 -5.79
CA VAL A 166 -0.98 -1.94 -7.16
C VAL A 166 -0.99 -3.46 -7.20
N GLN A 167 -0.14 -4.14 -6.44
CA GLN A 167 -0.11 -5.60 -6.39
C GLN A 167 0.51 -6.13 -5.09
N VAL A 168 0.21 -7.39 -4.76
CA VAL A 168 0.92 -8.15 -3.72
C VAL A 168 1.52 -9.41 -4.31
N ASP A 169 2.79 -9.68 -4.00
CA ASP A 169 3.50 -10.88 -4.44
C ASP A 169 4.38 -11.42 -3.30
N GLY A 170 3.98 -12.57 -2.74
CA GLY A 170 4.67 -13.16 -1.58
C GLY A 170 4.74 -12.22 -0.38
N THR A 171 5.92 -11.65 -0.13
CA THR A 171 6.22 -10.75 1.00
C THR A 171 6.34 -9.29 0.58
N GLU A 172 5.99 -8.94 -0.66
CA GLU A 172 6.09 -7.61 -1.23
C GLU A 172 4.71 -7.05 -1.58
N ILE A 173 4.50 -5.77 -1.26
CA ILE A 173 3.37 -4.99 -1.74
C ILE A 173 3.93 -3.84 -2.59
N LEU A 174 3.41 -3.70 -3.80
CA LEU A 174 3.60 -2.52 -4.63
C LEU A 174 2.37 -1.62 -4.47
N MET A 175 2.59 -0.34 -4.19
CA MET A 175 1.53 0.65 -3.99
C MET A 175 1.95 2.02 -4.51
N GLU A 176 0.97 2.89 -4.72
CA GLU A 176 1.18 4.27 -5.16
C GLU A 176 2.26 4.98 -4.36
N TRP A 177 3.19 5.62 -5.07
CA TRP A 177 4.10 6.56 -4.46
C TRP A 177 3.43 7.92 -4.35
N ILE A 178 3.23 8.36 -3.11
CA ILE A 178 2.60 9.64 -2.81
C ILE A 178 3.69 10.71 -2.80
N GLU A 179 3.69 11.57 -3.82
CA GLU A 179 4.71 12.59 -4.04
C GLU A 179 4.15 14.02 -4.04
N VAL A 180 5.04 14.98 -3.78
CA VAL A 180 4.86 16.42 -3.98
C VAL A 180 6.13 16.93 -4.66
N ASP A 181 5.98 17.57 -5.82
CA ASP A 181 7.10 18.15 -6.59
C ASP A 181 8.23 17.15 -6.92
N GLY A 182 7.88 15.88 -7.18
CA GLY A 182 8.83 14.82 -7.52
C GLY A 182 9.59 14.23 -6.32
N GLU A 183 9.21 14.61 -5.08
CA GLU A 183 9.74 14.05 -3.85
C GLU A 183 8.65 13.37 -3.03
N THR A 184 9.03 12.44 -2.15
CA THR A 184 8.07 11.79 -1.26
C THR A 184 7.34 12.82 -0.41
N ALA A 185 6.01 12.76 -0.39
CA ALA A 185 5.20 13.70 0.35
C ALA A 185 5.60 13.75 1.84
N PRO A 186 5.63 14.94 2.46
CA PRO A 186 6.02 15.07 3.85
C PRO A 186 4.98 14.41 4.76
N ARG A 187 5.45 13.82 5.86
CA ARG A 187 4.54 13.39 6.94
C ARG A 187 3.90 14.62 7.56
N LEU A 188 2.64 14.51 7.97
CA LEU A 188 1.91 15.58 8.64
C LEU A 188 2.71 16.14 9.83
N ALA A 189 3.38 15.25 10.60
CA ALA A 189 4.29 15.61 11.69
C ALA A 189 5.37 16.64 11.31
N GLN A 190 5.86 16.61 10.06
CA GLN A 190 6.95 17.45 9.54
C GLN A 190 6.44 18.78 8.96
N THR A 191 5.14 18.89 8.65
CA THR A 191 4.55 20.10 8.09
C THR A 191 4.33 21.18 9.15
N ARG A 192 4.02 22.41 8.72
CA ARG A 192 3.48 23.50 9.56
C ARG A 192 2.42 24.27 8.75
N PRO A 193 1.19 23.73 8.61
CA PRO A 193 0.16 24.36 7.81
C PRO A 193 -0.33 25.66 8.46
N GLU A 194 -0.85 26.57 7.64
CA GLU A 194 -1.57 27.75 8.12
C GLU A 194 -2.91 27.36 8.74
N ALA A 195 -3.54 28.28 9.49
CA ALA A 195 -4.71 27.99 10.31
C ALA A 195 -5.91 27.45 9.50
N THR A 196 -6.14 27.96 8.29
CA THR A 196 -7.22 27.51 7.40
C THR A 196 -6.99 26.07 6.96
N LEU A 197 -5.81 25.79 6.40
CA LEU A 197 -5.43 24.44 5.98
C LEU A 197 -5.38 23.44 7.14
N LEU A 198 -4.97 23.88 8.34
CA LEU A 198 -4.98 23.06 9.53
C LEU A 198 -6.42 22.62 9.91
N ALA A 199 -7.39 23.51 9.78
CA ALA A 199 -8.80 23.18 10.00
C ALA A 199 -9.33 22.22 8.93
N ASP A 200 -9.00 22.46 7.65
CA ASP A 200 -9.40 21.59 6.55
C ASP A 200 -8.82 20.16 6.70
N TYR A 201 -7.55 20.05 7.10
CA TYR A 201 -6.92 18.77 7.43
C TYR A 201 -7.61 18.06 8.60
N PHE A 202 -8.08 18.79 9.61
CA PHE A 202 -8.79 18.16 10.73
C PHE A 202 -10.14 17.58 10.30
N GLU A 203 -10.89 18.29 9.45
CA GLU A 203 -12.14 17.78 8.90
C GLU A 203 -11.92 16.56 7.99
N GLN A 204 -10.86 16.57 7.17
CA GLN A 204 -10.47 15.39 6.38
C GLN A 204 -10.14 14.20 7.27
N LEU A 205 -9.34 14.40 8.34
CA LEU A 205 -9.05 13.34 9.31
C LEU A 205 -10.33 12.79 9.94
N ARG A 206 -11.23 13.69 10.38
CA ARG A 206 -12.50 13.31 11.00
C ARG A 206 -13.35 12.47 10.06
N ALA A 207 -13.44 12.84 8.78
CA ALA A 207 -14.14 12.07 7.76
C ALA A 207 -13.54 10.67 7.56
N VAL A 208 -12.21 10.54 7.58
CA VAL A 208 -11.53 9.24 7.53
C VAL A 208 -11.88 8.38 8.75
N LEU A 209 -11.79 8.95 9.95
CA LEU A 209 -12.08 8.23 11.19
C LEU A 209 -13.54 7.80 11.28
N LEU A 210 -14.48 8.65 10.83
CA LEU A 210 -15.91 8.31 10.73
C LEU A 210 -16.12 7.12 9.81
N THR A 211 -15.60 7.19 8.58
CA THR A 211 -15.74 6.12 7.58
C THR A 211 -15.14 4.79 8.08
N LEU A 212 -13.98 4.83 8.74
CA LEU A 212 -13.39 3.64 9.35
C LEU A 212 -14.31 3.08 10.45
N THR A 213 -14.79 3.93 11.33
CA THR A 213 -15.61 3.53 12.48
C THR A 213 -16.95 2.94 12.06
N GLU A 214 -17.61 3.55 11.07
CA GLU A 214 -18.84 3.02 10.42
C GLU A 214 -18.64 1.62 9.84
N GLN A 215 -17.41 1.29 9.43
CA GLN A 215 -17.05 -0.02 8.89
C GLN A 215 -16.57 -1.00 9.97
N GLY A 216 -16.69 -0.63 11.25
CA GLY A 216 -16.21 -1.41 12.39
C GLY A 216 -14.69 -1.49 12.47
N LEU A 217 -13.98 -0.52 11.88
CA LEU A 217 -12.52 -0.51 11.78
C LEU A 217 -11.92 0.60 12.64
N VAL A 218 -10.77 0.29 13.24
CA VAL A 218 -9.92 1.25 13.94
C VAL A 218 -8.52 1.14 13.33
N HIS A 219 -7.86 2.28 13.09
CA HIS A 219 -6.48 2.27 12.59
C HIS A 219 -5.54 1.59 13.60
N GLY A 220 -5.71 1.87 14.88
CA GLY A 220 -5.05 1.16 15.97
C GLY A 220 -3.62 1.61 16.27
N ASP A 221 -3.08 2.55 15.48
CA ASP A 221 -1.79 3.22 15.70
C ASP A 221 -1.70 4.56 14.93
N LEU A 222 -2.82 5.29 14.87
CA LEU A 222 -2.86 6.54 14.11
C LEU A 222 -2.06 7.61 14.83
N SER A 223 -1.22 8.30 14.06
CA SER A 223 -0.46 9.45 14.51
C SER A 223 -0.11 10.35 13.33
N PRO A 224 0.34 11.59 13.56
CA PRO A 224 0.79 12.49 12.50
C PRO A 224 2.01 11.96 11.71
N TYR A 225 2.65 10.90 12.18
CA TYR A 225 3.71 10.22 11.44
C TYR A 225 3.18 9.25 10.38
N ASN A 226 1.93 8.80 10.50
CA ASN A 226 1.28 7.84 9.61
C ASN A 226 0.27 8.52 8.66
N ILE A 227 0.42 9.84 8.49
CA ILE A 227 -0.35 10.64 7.54
C ILE A 227 0.65 11.42 6.70
N LEU A 228 0.48 11.41 5.39
CA LEU A 228 1.17 12.26 4.43
C LEU A 228 0.29 13.47 4.11
N ALA A 229 0.92 14.63 3.94
CA ALA A 229 0.26 15.87 3.58
C ALA A 229 0.70 16.26 2.16
N VAL A 230 -0.24 16.22 1.21
CA VAL A 230 0.00 16.44 -0.22
C VAL A 230 -0.77 17.68 -0.64
N GLY A 231 -0.13 18.85 -0.64
CA GLY A 231 -0.84 20.10 -0.89
C GLY A 231 -1.97 20.32 0.11
N ASP A 232 -3.23 20.32 -0.34
CA ASP A 232 -4.42 20.52 0.48
C ASP A 232 -5.09 19.22 0.97
N ARG A 233 -4.52 18.05 0.67
CA ARG A 233 -5.09 16.73 0.99
C ARG A 233 -4.22 15.90 1.91
N LEU A 234 -4.86 15.14 2.79
CA LEU A 234 -4.21 14.11 3.62
C LEU A 234 -4.26 12.75 2.93
N VAL A 235 -3.25 11.92 3.16
CA VAL A 235 -3.22 10.51 2.78
C VAL A 235 -2.79 9.67 3.98
N VAL A 236 -3.58 8.68 4.35
CA VAL A 236 -3.29 7.77 5.48
C VAL A 236 -2.44 6.59 4.99
N ILE A 237 -1.40 6.28 5.74
CA ILE A 237 -0.47 5.19 5.45
C ILE A 237 -0.30 4.29 6.67
N ASP A 238 0.33 3.11 6.46
CA ASP A 238 0.65 2.16 7.52
C ASP A 238 -0.60 1.56 8.22
N LEU A 239 -1.39 0.85 7.42
CA LEU A 239 -2.63 0.17 7.81
C LEU A 239 -2.51 -1.25 8.45
N PRO A 240 -1.34 -1.92 8.62
CA PRO A 240 -1.31 -3.33 9.05
C PRO A 240 -1.78 -3.53 10.49
N GLN A 241 -1.82 -2.46 11.29
CA GLN A 241 -2.26 -2.49 12.69
C GLN A 241 -3.76 -2.26 12.88
N MET A 242 -4.52 -2.23 11.79
CA MET A 242 -5.97 -2.09 11.87
C MET A 242 -6.59 -3.23 12.69
N VAL A 243 -7.49 -2.84 13.59
CA VAL A 243 -8.23 -3.76 14.45
C VAL A 243 -9.72 -3.59 14.25
N ASP A 244 -10.44 -4.69 14.48
CA ASP A 244 -11.90 -4.66 14.53
C ASP A 244 -12.35 -3.93 15.80
N LEU A 245 -13.23 -2.94 15.65
CA LEU A 245 -13.70 -2.10 16.75
C LEU A 245 -14.51 -2.89 17.79
N VAL A 246 -15.30 -3.87 17.34
CA VAL A 246 -16.27 -4.59 18.18
C VAL A 246 -15.73 -5.94 18.61
N ALA A 247 -15.09 -6.67 17.70
CA ALA A 247 -14.56 -8.00 17.97
C ALA A 247 -13.25 -7.97 18.76
N ASN A 248 -12.49 -6.87 18.74
CA ASN A 248 -11.31 -6.71 19.59
C ASN A 248 -11.73 -6.15 20.96
N PRO A 249 -11.44 -6.84 22.09
CA PRO A 249 -11.75 -6.33 23.42
C PRO A 249 -11.15 -4.95 23.73
N ALA A 250 -10.06 -4.59 23.06
CA ALA A 250 -9.38 -3.29 23.19
C ALA A 250 -9.72 -2.32 22.04
N GLY A 251 -10.68 -2.62 21.16
CA GLY A 251 -11.02 -1.80 19.98
C GLY A 251 -11.34 -0.35 20.34
N ALA A 252 -12.20 -0.13 21.33
CA ALA A 252 -12.55 1.20 21.82
C ALA A 252 -11.35 1.95 22.44
N GLU A 253 -10.45 1.24 23.13
CA GLU A 253 -9.22 1.85 23.68
C GLU A 253 -8.29 2.32 22.57
N PHE A 254 -8.13 1.50 21.52
CA PHE A 254 -7.36 1.87 20.34
C PHE A 254 -7.95 3.10 19.63
N LEU A 255 -9.27 3.16 19.48
CA LEU A 255 -9.94 4.29 18.84
C LEU A 255 -9.75 5.59 19.64
N LEU A 256 -9.89 5.53 20.97
CA LEU A 256 -9.63 6.68 21.83
C LEU A 256 -8.15 7.11 21.77
N ARG A 257 -7.21 6.16 21.66
CA ARG A 257 -5.79 6.47 21.50
C ARG A 257 -5.52 7.20 20.19
N ASP A 258 -6.11 6.76 19.10
CA ASP A 258 -6.01 7.40 17.79
C ASP A 258 -6.54 8.84 17.85
N CYS A 259 -7.73 9.05 18.44
CA CYS A 259 -8.30 10.38 18.68
C CYS A 259 -7.34 11.27 19.50
N THR A 260 -6.84 10.74 20.62
CA THR A 260 -5.94 11.47 21.53
C THR A 260 -4.66 11.90 20.83
N ASN A 261 -4.03 11.02 20.05
CA ASN A 261 -2.79 11.31 19.35
C ASN A 261 -2.97 12.45 18.33
N MET A 262 -4.06 12.39 17.56
CA MET A 262 -4.34 13.38 16.53
C MET A 262 -4.78 14.71 17.13
N CYS A 263 -5.77 14.72 18.02
CA CYS A 263 -6.24 15.93 18.70
C CYS A 263 -5.10 16.68 19.39
N ARG A 264 -4.21 15.95 20.09
CA ARG A 264 -3.02 16.55 20.71
C ARG A 264 -2.13 17.26 19.69
N TRP A 265 -1.90 16.67 18.52
CA TRP A 265 -1.08 17.28 17.49
C TRP A 265 -1.75 18.53 16.92
N PHE A 266 -3.02 18.46 16.55
CA PHE A 266 -3.76 19.60 16.00
C PHE A 266 -3.86 20.77 17.00
N ALA A 267 -4.12 20.47 18.28
CA ALA A 267 -4.11 21.46 19.35
C ALA A 267 -2.74 22.14 19.49
N ALA A 268 -1.66 21.35 19.45
CA ALA A 268 -0.29 21.87 19.49
C ALA A 268 0.09 22.71 18.27
N ARG A 269 -0.66 22.61 17.16
CA ARG A 269 -0.52 23.45 15.96
C ARG A 269 -1.42 24.68 15.96
N GLY A 270 -2.23 24.87 17.01
CA GLY A 270 -3.05 26.06 17.19
C GLY A 270 -4.48 25.94 16.66
N LEU A 271 -4.97 24.73 16.40
CA LEU A 271 -6.41 24.52 16.15
C LEU A 271 -7.21 24.81 17.42
N ASP A 272 -8.46 25.29 17.28
CA ASP A 272 -9.33 25.63 18.42
C ASP A 272 -9.48 24.40 19.35
N PRO A 273 -9.17 24.54 20.67
CA PRO A 273 -9.32 23.46 21.65
C PRO A 273 -10.71 22.82 21.69
N ARG A 274 -11.76 23.55 21.29
CA ARG A 274 -13.14 23.02 21.21
C ARG A 274 -13.31 22.00 20.09
N LEU A 275 -12.51 22.08 19.02
CA LEU A 275 -12.51 21.13 17.92
C LEU A 275 -11.63 19.92 18.24
N THR A 276 -10.55 20.12 18.99
CA THR A 276 -9.58 19.08 19.33
C THR A 276 -9.85 18.40 20.67
N ASP A 277 -11.11 18.30 21.10
CA ASP A 277 -11.47 17.52 22.28
C ASP A 277 -11.51 16.03 21.90
N GLU A 278 -10.55 15.24 22.40
CA GLU A 278 -10.45 13.83 22.07
C GLU A 278 -11.64 13.00 22.55
N GLN A 279 -12.31 13.40 23.64
CA GLN A 279 -13.48 12.69 24.15
C GLN A 279 -14.72 13.01 23.32
N ALA A 280 -14.85 14.27 22.87
CA ALA A 280 -15.92 14.66 21.96
C ALA A 280 -15.80 13.94 20.61
N LEU A 281 -14.60 13.91 20.01
CA LEU A 281 -14.34 13.18 18.78
C LEU A 281 -14.59 11.67 18.97
N PHE A 282 -14.05 11.06 20.03
CA PHE A 282 -14.29 9.65 20.33
C PHE A 282 -15.79 9.33 20.49
N GLY A 283 -16.52 10.17 21.21
CA GLY A 283 -17.96 10.02 21.41
C GLY A 283 -18.76 10.12 20.10
N GLU A 284 -18.37 11.03 19.21
CA GLU A 284 -18.93 11.14 17.86
C GLU A 284 -18.70 9.86 17.05
N LEU A 285 -17.47 9.36 17.02
CA LEU A 285 -17.12 8.14 16.29
C LEU A 285 -17.87 6.92 16.84
N MET A 286 -17.92 6.76 18.17
CA MET A 286 -18.65 5.66 18.79
C MET A 286 -20.17 5.70 18.51
N ALA A 287 -20.73 6.87 18.20
CA ALA A 287 -22.14 6.99 17.86
C ALA A 287 -22.49 6.38 16.50
N VAL A 288 -21.52 6.27 15.58
CA VAL A 288 -21.70 5.67 14.24
C VAL A 288 -21.24 4.21 14.17
N ALA A 289 -20.73 3.64 15.27
CA ALA A 289 -20.19 2.29 15.33
C ALA A 289 -21.25 1.16 15.30
N PHE A 290 -22.52 1.46 15.00
CA PHE A 290 -23.66 0.53 15.14
C PHE A 290 -24.67 0.63 13.99
#